data_AF-A0A523V882-F1
#
_entry.id   AF-A0A523V882-F1
#
_cell.length_a   1.000
_cell.length_b   1.000
_cell.length_c   1.000
_cell.angle_alpha   90.00
_cell.angle_beta   90.00
_cell.angle_gamma   90.00
#
_symmetry.space_group_name_H-M   'P 1'
#
loop_
_entity.id
_entity.type
_entity.pdbx_description
1 polymer ?
#
loop_
_entity_poly.entity_id
_entity_poly.type
_entity_poly.pdbx_seq_one_letter_code
_entity_poly.pdbx_strand_id
1 'polypeptide(L)'
;MYSGKELTSLADSDPGIISWNVAMRAVVQDSLFPVMAAVCGPGEVSYFAQISGVYDLVNTRLPVIYPRFSATIIEKKISRIIEKFKSMDDLAGNSREEILKKSLKDSIGVDDLADGLEKKFEGVIENFEKEVSCAGISTGSSFDRIKRNIRKEVQVLKGKIYSELKKKDQWTGDALDKFYINLFPEGGLQERQINFFYYANKYGIGIMEGLYDSFKPFDFKHKLLYLSQDGKNEKNG
;
A
#
# COMPACT_ATOMS: atom_id res chain seq x y z
N MET A 1 8.01 -51.01 -5.11
CA MET A 1 6.69 -50.84 -4.47
C MET A 1 6.68 -51.74 -3.25
N TYR A 2 6.30 -51.22 -2.09
CA TYR A 2 6.15 -52.01 -0.86
C TYR A 2 4.67 -52.37 -0.68
N SER A 3 4.40 -53.58 -0.19
CA SER A 3 3.12 -53.99 0.36
C SER A 3 2.86 -53.35 1.73
N GLY A 4 1.61 -53.38 2.19
CA GLY A 4 1.25 -52.83 3.51
C GLY A 4 2.04 -53.47 4.66
N LYS A 5 2.26 -54.79 4.62
CA LYS A 5 3.04 -55.50 5.65
C LYS A 5 4.52 -55.10 5.64
N GLU A 6 5.09 -54.91 4.45
CA GLU A 6 6.48 -54.46 4.32
C GLU A 6 6.64 -53.03 4.86
N LEU A 7 5.67 -52.14 4.62
CA LEU A 7 5.67 -50.78 5.20
C LEU A 7 5.58 -50.79 6.73
N THR A 8 4.75 -51.65 7.31
CA THR A 8 4.65 -51.78 8.77
C THR A 8 5.95 -52.31 9.37
N SER A 9 6.51 -53.38 8.80
CA SER A 9 7.79 -53.92 9.26
C SER A 9 8.92 -52.89 9.14
N LEU A 10 8.88 -52.06 8.09
CA LEU A 10 9.83 -50.99 7.87
C LEU A 10 9.71 -49.89 8.95
N ALA A 11 8.47 -49.49 9.28
CA ALA A 11 8.18 -48.53 10.34
C ALA A 11 8.65 -49.01 11.72
N ASP A 12 8.50 -50.31 12.00
CA ASP A 12 8.94 -50.92 13.26
C ASP A 12 10.47 -51.04 13.34
N SER A 13 11.14 -51.37 12.23
CA SER A 13 12.60 -51.58 12.21
C SER A 13 13.42 -50.30 12.16
N ASP A 14 12.93 -49.28 11.44
CA ASP A 14 13.60 -48.00 11.28
C ASP A 14 12.55 -46.90 11.01
N PRO A 15 11.93 -46.31 12.05
CA PRO A 15 10.91 -45.29 11.87
C PRO A 15 11.44 -44.01 11.20
N GLY A 16 12.76 -43.77 11.17
CA GLY A 16 13.37 -42.54 10.67
C GLY A 16 13.33 -42.38 9.15
N ILE A 17 13.12 -43.46 8.40
CA ILE A 17 13.02 -43.42 6.93
C ILE A 17 11.61 -43.11 6.42
N ILE A 18 10.62 -43.09 7.32
CA ILE A 18 9.25 -42.70 6.99
C ILE A 18 9.02 -41.27 7.46
N SER A 19 8.56 -40.42 6.54
CA SER A 19 8.15 -39.06 6.86
C SER A 19 6.72 -38.82 6.44
N TRP A 20 6.03 -37.98 7.22
CA TRP A 20 4.66 -37.60 6.93
C TRP A 20 4.64 -36.45 5.94
N ASN A 21 3.77 -36.54 4.94
CA ASN A 21 3.45 -35.41 4.09
C ASN A 21 2.69 -34.34 4.91
N VAL A 22 2.41 -33.19 4.29
CA VAL A 22 1.72 -32.06 4.95
C VAL A 22 0.40 -32.45 5.64
N ALA A 23 -0.29 -33.51 5.17
CA ALA A 23 -1.60 -33.95 5.71
C ALA A 23 -1.44 -34.78 6.95
N MET A 24 -0.70 -35.86 6.78
CA MET A 24 -0.48 -36.78 7.86
C MET A 24 0.36 -36.14 8.96
N ARG A 25 1.21 -35.15 8.64
CA ARG A 25 1.99 -34.43 9.65
C ARG A 25 1.10 -33.74 10.67
N ALA A 26 0.05 -33.02 10.25
CA ALA A 26 -0.86 -32.34 11.17
C ALA A 26 -1.63 -33.35 12.03
N VAL A 27 -2.21 -34.37 11.38
CA VAL A 27 -3.00 -35.40 12.06
C VAL A 27 -2.16 -36.19 13.08
N VAL A 28 -0.94 -36.59 12.71
CA VAL A 28 -0.04 -37.33 13.59
C VAL A 28 0.50 -36.44 14.72
N GLN A 29 0.80 -35.17 14.45
CA GLN A 29 1.18 -34.24 15.50
C GLN A 29 0.07 -34.11 16.55
N ASP A 30 -1.17 -33.94 16.10
CA ASP A 30 -2.32 -33.73 16.98
C ASP A 30 -2.77 -35.00 17.71
N SER A 31 -2.38 -36.19 17.21
CA SER A 31 -2.59 -37.46 17.93
C SER A 31 -1.50 -37.74 18.97
N LEU A 32 -0.28 -37.20 18.78
CA LEU A 32 0.84 -37.36 19.71
C LEU A 32 0.83 -36.32 20.84
N PHE A 33 0.33 -35.11 20.57
CA PHE A 33 0.34 -34.00 21.52
C PHE A 33 -1.09 -33.57 21.89
N PRO A 34 -1.33 -33.12 23.14
CA PRO A 34 -2.62 -32.55 23.54
C PRO A 34 -2.79 -31.13 22.97
N VAL A 35 -3.02 -31.04 21.65
CA VAL A 35 -3.13 -29.77 20.93
C VAL A 35 -4.52 -29.19 21.10
N MET A 36 -4.62 -28.08 21.85
CA MET A 36 -5.89 -27.35 22.01
C MET A 36 -6.24 -26.52 20.77
N ALA A 37 -5.24 -25.85 20.19
CA ALA A 37 -5.43 -24.94 19.08
C ALA A 37 -4.24 -24.99 18.11
N ALA A 38 -4.53 -24.91 16.82
CA ALA A 38 -3.55 -24.78 15.75
C ALA A 38 -3.51 -23.32 15.28
N VAL A 39 -2.33 -22.70 15.33
CA VAL A 39 -2.13 -21.31 14.87
C VAL A 39 -1.85 -21.32 13.38
N CYS A 40 -2.77 -20.80 12.57
CA CYS A 40 -2.77 -21.01 11.12
C CYS A 40 -2.79 -19.71 10.32
N GLY A 41 -2.00 -19.66 9.24
CA GLY A 41 -2.18 -18.68 8.17
C GLY A 41 -3.38 -19.00 7.28
N PRO A 42 -3.81 -18.07 6.41
CA PRO A 42 -4.99 -18.26 5.54
C PRO A 42 -4.93 -19.54 4.68
N GLY A 43 -3.75 -19.92 4.19
CA GLY A 43 -3.59 -21.15 3.41
C GLY A 43 -3.76 -22.42 4.24
N GLU A 44 -3.31 -22.41 5.50
CA GLU A 44 -3.42 -23.54 6.42
C GLU A 44 -4.87 -23.72 6.92
N VAL A 45 -5.62 -22.64 7.08
CA VAL A 45 -7.05 -22.73 7.44
C VAL A 45 -7.83 -23.53 6.38
N SER A 46 -7.67 -23.18 5.10
CA SER A 46 -8.27 -23.92 3.98
C SER A 46 -7.83 -25.38 3.96
N TYR A 47 -6.60 -25.63 4.38
CA TYR A 47 -6.03 -26.95 4.43
C TYR A 47 -6.65 -27.84 5.51
N PHE A 48 -6.76 -27.35 6.74
CA PHE A 48 -7.42 -28.06 7.84
C PHE A 48 -8.88 -28.38 7.52
N ALA A 49 -9.58 -27.50 6.78
CA ALA A 49 -10.93 -27.76 6.31
C ALA A 49 -11.02 -28.95 5.34
N GLN A 50 -9.99 -29.22 4.54
CA GLN A 50 -9.97 -30.35 3.60
C GLN A 50 -9.68 -31.69 4.30
N ILE A 51 -8.90 -31.69 5.37
CA ILE A 51 -8.47 -32.91 6.07
C ILE A 51 -9.30 -33.23 7.33
N SER A 52 -10.35 -32.45 7.62
CA SER A 52 -11.14 -32.61 8.86
C SER A 52 -11.70 -34.03 9.02
N GLY A 53 -12.16 -34.68 7.96
CA GLY A 53 -12.66 -36.06 8.01
C GLY A 53 -11.57 -37.12 8.29
N VAL A 54 -10.29 -36.79 8.10
CA VAL A 54 -9.18 -37.70 8.44
C VAL A 54 -9.02 -37.83 9.95
N TYR A 55 -9.33 -36.77 10.72
CA TYR A 55 -9.27 -36.79 12.18
C TYR A 55 -10.24 -37.82 12.77
N ASP A 56 -11.43 -37.95 12.19
CA ASP A 56 -12.42 -38.96 12.59
C ASP A 56 -11.89 -40.38 12.38
N LEU A 57 -11.18 -40.63 11.28
CA LEU A 57 -10.61 -41.95 10.96
C LEU A 57 -9.53 -42.40 11.96
N VAL A 58 -8.78 -41.46 12.53
CA VAL A 58 -7.73 -41.74 13.51
C VAL A 58 -8.16 -41.51 14.96
N ASN A 59 -9.47 -41.33 15.19
CA ASN A 59 -10.05 -41.09 16.51
C ASN A 59 -9.36 -39.95 17.30
N THR A 60 -8.99 -38.89 16.59
CA THR A 60 -8.34 -37.69 17.15
C THR A 60 -9.26 -36.49 16.93
N ARG A 61 -9.21 -35.49 17.81
CA ARG A 61 -10.02 -34.28 17.64
C ARG A 61 -9.28 -33.26 16.79
N LEU A 62 -9.99 -32.64 15.84
CA LEU A 62 -9.49 -31.47 15.13
C LEU A 62 -9.26 -30.34 16.16
N PRO A 63 -8.06 -29.73 16.20
CA PRO A 63 -7.79 -28.62 17.11
C PRO A 63 -8.61 -27.38 16.73
N VAL A 64 -8.77 -26.46 17.68
CA VAL A 64 -9.36 -25.15 17.39
C VAL A 64 -8.46 -24.41 16.40
N ILE A 65 -9.01 -24.04 15.24
CA ILE A 65 -8.27 -23.25 14.26
C ILE A 65 -8.19 -21.80 14.75
N TYR A 66 -6.98 -21.36 15.08
CA TYR A 66 -6.69 -20.01 15.57
C TYR A 66 -5.92 -19.24 14.48
N PRO A 67 -6.54 -18.25 13.80
CA PRO A 67 -5.84 -17.44 12.81
C PRO A 67 -4.59 -16.79 13.42
N ARG A 68 -3.45 -16.94 12.77
CA ARG A 68 -2.20 -16.33 13.23
C ARG A 68 -2.33 -14.80 13.22
N PHE A 69 -1.55 -14.17 14.08
CA PHE A 69 -1.39 -12.73 14.06
C PHE A 69 -0.87 -12.26 12.70
N SER A 70 -1.47 -11.19 12.19
CA SER A 70 -1.14 -10.58 10.91
C SER A 70 -0.97 -9.08 11.10
N ALA A 71 0.17 -8.56 10.64
CA ALA A 71 0.50 -7.16 10.81
C ALA A 71 1.34 -6.60 9.66
N THR A 72 1.24 -5.28 9.48
CA THR A 72 2.11 -4.50 8.60
C THR A 72 2.78 -3.42 9.43
N ILE A 73 4.11 -3.39 9.36
CA ILE A 73 4.96 -2.39 9.98
C ILE A 73 5.04 -1.18 9.05
N ILE A 74 4.66 -0.02 9.58
CA ILE A 74 4.64 1.26 8.87
C ILE A 74 5.75 2.13 9.44
N GLU A 75 6.78 2.37 8.63
CA GLU A 75 7.84 3.30 8.96
C GLU A 75 7.34 4.76 8.89
N LYS A 76 7.91 5.66 9.70
CA LYS A 76 7.59 7.10 9.72
C LYS A 76 7.62 7.80 8.36
N LYS A 77 8.50 7.37 7.46
CA LYS A 77 8.56 7.90 6.08
C LYS A 77 7.31 7.50 5.26
N ILE A 78 6.74 6.32 5.52
CA ILE A 78 5.58 5.79 4.83
C ILE A 78 4.29 6.32 5.46
N SER A 79 4.25 6.50 6.79
CA SER A 79 3.08 7.10 7.45
C SER A 79 2.75 8.49 6.87
N ARG A 80 3.77 9.32 6.64
CA ARG A 80 3.63 10.63 5.96
C ARG A 80 3.08 10.53 4.54
N ILE A 81 3.37 9.44 3.83
CA ILE A 81 2.81 9.20 2.50
C ILE A 81 1.33 8.86 2.65
N ILE A 82 0.99 7.94 3.55
CA ILE A 82 -0.41 7.54 3.83
C ILE A 82 -1.26 8.76 4.21
N GLU A 83 -0.77 9.63 5.10
CA GLU A 83 -1.44 10.87 5.50
C GLU A 83 -1.76 11.78 4.31
N LYS A 84 -0.84 11.88 3.34
CA LYS A 84 -1.06 12.70 2.15
C LYS A 84 -2.17 12.15 1.24
N PHE A 85 -2.34 10.84 1.19
CA PHE A 85 -3.38 10.17 0.42
C PHE A 85 -4.64 9.87 1.25
N LYS A 86 -4.80 10.52 2.41
CA LYS A 86 -5.95 10.45 3.34
C LYS A 86 -6.12 9.13 4.08
N SER A 87 -5.98 7.97 3.43
CA SER A 87 -6.15 6.67 4.09
C SER A 87 -5.27 5.56 3.51
N MET A 88 -5.02 4.53 4.33
CA MET A 88 -4.36 3.30 3.91
C MET A 88 -5.24 2.52 2.93
N ASP A 89 -6.56 2.51 3.13
CA ASP A 89 -7.51 1.76 2.31
C ASP A 89 -7.57 2.31 0.88
N ASP A 90 -7.48 3.63 0.71
CA ASP A 90 -7.40 4.27 -0.60
C ASP A 90 -6.17 3.81 -1.39
N LEU A 91 -5.04 3.56 -0.70
CA LEU A 91 -3.80 3.12 -1.32
C LEU A 91 -3.76 1.59 -1.54
N ALA A 92 -4.20 0.81 -0.56
CA ALA A 92 -4.14 -0.65 -0.61
C ALA A 92 -5.20 -1.27 -1.54
N GLY A 93 -6.36 -0.62 -1.70
CA GLY A 93 -7.46 -1.12 -2.51
C GLY A 93 -7.41 -0.72 -3.99
N ASN A 94 -6.47 0.14 -4.38
CA ASN A 94 -6.32 0.60 -5.77
C ASN A 94 -4.93 0.25 -6.30
N SER A 95 -4.83 0.07 -7.60
CA SER A 95 -3.52 -0.02 -8.28
C SER A 95 -2.86 1.35 -8.38
N ARG A 96 -1.53 1.34 -8.51
CA ARG A 96 -0.72 2.54 -8.74
C ARG A 96 -1.25 3.37 -9.91
N GLU A 97 -1.59 2.72 -11.02
CA GLU A 97 -2.07 3.35 -12.24
C GLU A 97 -3.43 4.04 -12.03
N GLU A 98 -4.32 3.45 -11.23
CA GLU A 98 -5.62 4.04 -10.90
C GLU A 98 -5.48 5.30 -10.06
N ILE A 99 -4.56 5.31 -9.09
CA ILE A 99 -4.31 6.46 -8.23
C ILE A 99 -3.68 7.60 -9.03
N LEU A 100 -2.71 7.30 -9.89
CA LEU A 100 -2.11 8.29 -10.79
C LEU A 100 -3.14 8.88 -11.76
N LYS A 101 -4.00 8.05 -12.36
CA LYS A 101 -5.08 8.54 -13.24
C LYS A 101 -6.07 9.46 -12.53
N LYS A 102 -6.42 9.15 -11.27
CA LYS A 102 -7.27 10.04 -10.44
C LYS A 102 -6.57 11.38 -10.20
N SER A 103 -5.29 11.35 -9.80
CA SER A 103 -4.50 12.58 -9.59
C SER A 103 -4.35 13.44 -10.86
N LEU A 104 -4.24 12.81 -12.03
CA LEU A 104 -4.11 13.51 -13.31
C LEU A 104 -5.40 14.17 -13.79
N LYS A 105 -6.56 13.55 -13.53
CA LYS A 105 -7.87 14.11 -13.92
C LYS A 105 -8.16 15.44 -13.22
N ASP A 106 -7.71 15.61 -11.98
CA ASP A 106 -7.85 16.87 -11.24
C ASP A 106 -6.96 18.01 -11.79
N SER A 107 -6.00 17.69 -12.68
CA SER A 107 -5.05 18.64 -13.28
C SER A 107 -5.54 19.21 -14.63
N ILE A 108 -6.63 18.69 -15.19
CA ILE A 108 -7.16 19.09 -16.50
C ILE A 108 -8.03 20.33 -16.31
N GLY A 109 -7.56 21.47 -16.84
CA GLY A 109 -8.23 22.78 -16.73
C GLY A 109 -7.27 23.97 -16.84
N VAL A 110 -5.95 23.75 -16.88
CA VAL A 110 -4.96 24.83 -17.02
C VAL A 110 -5.10 25.56 -18.36
N ASP A 111 -5.38 24.84 -19.44
CA ASP A 111 -5.64 25.43 -20.76
C ASP A 111 -6.85 26.36 -20.70
N ASP A 112 -7.99 25.87 -20.21
CA ASP A 112 -9.23 26.66 -20.11
C ASP A 112 -9.08 27.87 -19.18
N LEU A 113 -8.33 27.73 -18.09
CA LEU A 113 -8.03 28.84 -17.16
C LEU A 113 -7.13 29.89 -17.80
N ALA A 114 -6.09 29.46 -18.54
CA ALA A 114 -5.17 30.37 -19.24
C ALA A 114 -5.90 31.12 -20.36
N ASP A 115 -6.68 30.42 -21.17
CA ASP A 115 -7.45 31.01 -22.26
C ASP A 115 -8.53 31.97 -21.72
N GLY A 116 -9.17 31.62 -20.60
CA GLY A 116 -10.09 32.49 -19.89
C GLY A 116 -9.43 33.75 -19.33
N LEU A 117 -8.17 33.65 -18.88
CA LEU A 117 -7.39 34.79 -18.39
C LEU A 117 -6.98 35.73 -19.55
N GLU A 118 -6.51 35.19 -20.68
CA GLU A 118 -6.15 35.98 -21.87
C GLU A 118 -7.35 36.77 -22.37
N LYS A 119 -8.52 36.13 -22.52
CA LYS A 119 -9.76 36.79 -22.97
C LYS A 119 -10.19 37.93 -22.04
N LYS A 120 -10.05 37.76 -20.72
CA LYS A 120 -10.38 38.82 -19.75
C LYS A 120 -9.48 40.04 -19.93
N PHE A 121 -8.17 39.83 -20.08
CA PHE A 121 -7.24 40.94 -20.30
C PHE A 121 -7.47 41.63 -21.64
N GLU A 122 -7.72 40.87 -22.71
CA GLU A 122 -8.05 41.44 -24.02
C GLU A 122 -9.29 42.33 -23.97
N GLY A 123 -10.37 41.87 -23.34
CA GLY A 123 -11.60 42.65 -23.22
C GLY A 123 -11.40 43.97 -22.45
N VAL A 124 -10.59 43.97 -21.38
CA VAL A 124 -10.26 45.19 -20.63
C VAL A 124 -9.48 46.18 -21.49
N ILE A 125 -8.49 45.68 -22.23
CA ILE A 125 -7.66 46.53 -23.09
C ILE A 125 -8.48 47.09 -24.25
N GLU A 126 -9.33 46.28 -24.88
CA GLU A 126 -10.20 46.73 -25.97
C GLU A 126 -11.21 47.78 -25.54
N ASN A 127 -11.77 47.67 -24.32
CA ASN A 127 -12.67 48.68 -23.79
C ASN A 127 -11.94 50.00 -23.54
N PHE A 128 -10.75 49.96 -22.95
CA PHE A 128 -9.94 51.16 -22.72
C PHE A 128 -9.45 51.79 -24.04
N GLU A 129 -9.06 50.97 -25.01
CA GLU A 129 -8.68 51.41 -26.36
C GLU A 129 -9.83 52.16 -27.06
N LYS A 130 -11.07 51.70 -26.89
CA LYS A 130 -12.27 52.39 -27.39
C LYS A 130 -12.49 53.74 -26.70
N GLU A 131 -12.38 53.81 -25.37
CA GLU A 131 -12.51 55.06 -24.62
C GLU A 131 -11.48 56.12 -25.04
N VAL A 132 -10.22 55.70 -25.19
CA VAL A 132 -9.11 56.58 -25.63
C VAL A 132 -9.34 57.05 -27.07
N SER A 133 -9.83 56.18 -27.95
CA SER A 133 -10.16 56.53 -29.33
C SER A 133 -11.34 57.53 -29.40
N CYS A 134 -12.36 57.36 -28.57
CA CYS A 134 -13.49 58.30 -28.45
C CYS A 134 -13.05 59.69 -27.94
N ALA A 135 -11.98 59.76 -27.15
CA ALA A 135 -11.37 61.01 -26.70
C ALA A 135 -10.48 61.70 -27.76
N GLY A 136 -10.36 61.11 -28.97
CA GLY A 136 -9.57 61.66 -30.08
C GLY A 136 -8.06 61.48 -29.94
N ILE A 137 -7.60 60.62 -29.02
CA ILE A 137 -6.19 60.36 -28.76
C ILE A 137 -5.74 59.17 -29.61
N SER A 138 -4.70 59.36 -30.44
CA SER A 138 -4.11 58.26 -31.22
C SER A 138 -2.90 57.67 -30.50
N THR A 139 -2.95 56.38 -30.23
CA THR A 139 -1.89 55.64 -29.52
C THR A 139 -1.04 54.75 -30.43
N GLY A 140 -1.29 54.77 -31.74
CA GLY A 140 -0.63 53.89 -32.71
C GLY A 140 -0.75 52.40 -32.32
N SER A 141 0.33 51.63 -32.45
CA SER A 141 0.38 50.19 -32.14
C SER A 141 0.66 49.85 -30.66
N SER A 142 0.52 50.83 -29.76
CA SER A 142 0.85 50.65 -28.34
C SER A 142 -0.06 49.63 -27.65
N PHE A 143 -1.36 49.63 -27.95
CA PHE A 143 -2.31 48.64 -27.43
C PHE A 143 -1.99 47.23 -27.92
N ASP A 144 -1.65 47.06 -29.20
CA ASP A 144 -1.21 45.76 -29.75
C ASP A 144 0.08 45.26 -29.12
N ARG A 145 1.00 46.16 -28.75
CA ARG A 145 2.21 45.82 -28.00
C ARG A 145 1.86 45.31 -26.61
N ILE A 146 0.93 45.96 -25.92
CA ILE A 146 0.46 45.54 -24.58
C ILE A 146 -0.23 44.17 -24.67
N LYS A 147 -1.17 43.97 -25.60
CA LYS A 147 -1.85 42.69 -25.85
C LYS A 147 -0.84 41.56 -26.08
N ARG A 148 0.16 41.79 -26.95
CA ARG A 148 1.23 40.81 -27.21
C ARG A 148 2.08 40.49 -25.97
N ASN A 149 2.41 41.49 -25.16
CA ASN A 149 3.19 41.27 -23.94
C ASN A 149 2.41 40.46 -22.91
N ILE A 150 1.11 40.76 -22.74
CA ILE A 150 0.25 40.00 -21.82
C ILE A 150 0.12 38.55 -22.27
N ARG A 151 -0.15 38.29 -23.56
CA ARG A 151 -0.15 36.91 -24.09
C ARG A 151 1.16 36.20 -23.79
N LYS A 152 2.31 36.84 -24.01
CA LYS A 152 3.62 36.25 -23.68
C LYS A 152 3.74 35.88 -22.20
N GLU A 153 3.37 36.78 -21.29
CA GLU A 153 3.44 36.52 -19.85
C GLU A 153 2.48 35.40 -19.41
N VAL A 154 1.27 35.36 -19.98
CA VAL A 154 0.32 34.26 -19.71
C VAL A 154 0.88 32.92 -20.19
N GLN A 155 1.54 32.87 -21.36
CA GLN A 155 2.20 31.65 -21.84
C GLN A 155 3.38 31.22 -20.96
N VAL A 156 4.18 32.17 -20.44
CA VAL A 156 5.25 31.87 -19.47
C VAL A 156 4.67 31.30 -18.19
N LEU A 157 3.60 31.89 -17.66
CA LEU A 157 2.92 31.39 -16.46
C LEU A 157 2.35 29.99 -16.69
N LYS A 158 1.69 29.76 -17.84
CA LYS A 158 1.19 28.46 -18.27
C LYS A 158 2.30 27.41 -18.28
N GLY A 159 3.45 27.71 -18.88
CA GLY A 159 4.62 26.82 -18.87
C GLY A 159 5.13 26.47 -17.47
N LYS A 160 5.14 27.43 -16.54
CA LYS A 160 5.49 27.19 -15.13
C LYS A 160 4.47 26.27 -14.45
N ILE A 161 3.17 26.49 -14.66
CA ILE A 161 2.11 25.64 -14.11
C ILE A 161 2.27 24.19 -14.59
N TYR A 162 2.49 23.96 -15.89
CA TYR A 162 2.76 22.60 -16.41
C TYR A 162 4.01 21.97 -15.82
N SER A 163 5.09 22.74 -15.64
CA SER A 163 6.30 22.23 -14.99
C SER A 163 6.01 21.77 -13.56
N GLU A 164 5.25 22.56 -12.79
CA GLU A 164 4.85 22.20 -11.42
C GLU A 164 3.88 21.01 -11.39
N LEU A 165 2.93 20.92 -12.32
CA LEU A 165 2.06 19.75 -12.46
C LEU A 165 2.88 18.48 -12.74
N LYS A 166 3.82 18.54 -13.70
CA LYS A 166 4.69 17.41 -14.02
C LYS A 166 5.56 16.98 -12.82
N LYS A 167 6.10 17.95 -12.07
CA LYS A 167 6.84 17.67 -10.83
C LYS A 167 5.95 17.02 -9.77
N LYS A 168 4.72 17.53 -9.61
CA LYS A 168 3.74 16.97 -8.68
C LYS A 168 3.40 15.53 -9.07
N ASP A 169 3.22 15.23 -10.36
CA ASP A 169 2.95 13.88 -10.86
C ASP A 169 4.13 12.95 -10.59
N GLN A 170 5.36 13.40 -10.87
CA GLN A 170 6.57 12.62 -10.59
C GLN A 170 6.73 12.33 -9.09
N TRP A 171 6.59 13.35 -8.24
CA TRP A 171 6.64 13.19 -6.79
C TRP A 171 5.57 12.21 -6.29
N THR A 172 4.37 12.27 -6.87
CA THR A 172 3.25 11.39 -6.53
C THR A 172 3.57 9.95 -6.93
N GLY A 173 4.13 9.74 -8.13
CA GLY A 173 4.62 8.45 -8.58
C GLY A 173 5.68 7.87 -7.64
N ASP A 174 6.73 8.64 -7.33
CA ASP A 174 7.81 8.21 -6.44
C ASP A 174 7.31 7.87 -5.02
N ALA A 175 6.31 8.62 -4.54
CA ALA A 175 5.68 8.36 -3.25
C ALA A 175 4.90 7.04 -3.26
N LEU A 176 4.12 6.79 -4.31
CA LEU A 176 3.41 5.52 -4.49
C LEU A 176 4.38 4.35 -4.62
N ASP A 177 5.47 4.51 -5.38
CA ASP A 177 6.48 3.46 -5.54
C ASP A 177 7.11 3.08 -4.19
N LYS A 178 7.44 4.08 -3.37
CA LYS A 178 7.90 3.84 -1.99
C LYS A 178 6.85 3.14 -1.15
N PHE A 179 5.59 3.53 -1.25
CA PHE A 179 4.49 2.89 -0.52
C PHE A 179 4.39 1.40 -0.87
N TYR A 180 4.22 1.07 -2.16
CA TYR A 180 4.03 -0.32 -2.59
C TYR A 180 5.27 -1.18 -2.32
N ILE A 181 6.49 -0.68 -2.55
CA ILE A 181 7.71 -1.45 -2.26
C ILE A 181 7.83 -1.79 -0.78
N ASN A 182 7.38 -0.91 0.13
CA ASN A 182 7.53 -1.15 1.57
C ASN A 182 6.38 -2.00 2.14
N LEU A 183 5.16 -1.88 1.63
CA LEU A 183 3.96 -2.51 2.22
C LEU A 183 3.46 -3.71 1.40
N PHE A 184 3.69 -3.69 0.09
CA PHE A 184 3.31 -4.73 -0.86
C PHE A 184 4.48 -5.15 -1.77
N PRO A 185 5.65 -5.53 -1.19
CA PRO A 185 6.82 -5.93 -1.96
C PRO A 185 6.48 -7.06 -2.95
N GLU A 186 6.85 -6.87 -4.21
CA GLU A 186 6.52 -7.80 -5.31
C GLU A 186 5.01 -8.09 -5.47
N GLY A 187 4.15 -7.19 -4.99
CA GLY A 187 2.69 -7.37 -4.98
C GLY A 187 2.18 -8.32 -3.88
N GLY A 188 3.06 -8.86 -3.05
CA GLY A 188 2.72 -9.72 -1.91
C GLY A 188 2.63 -8.96 -0.59
N LEU A 189 2.03 -9.58 0.43
CA LEU A 189 1.96 -8.99 1.77
C LEU A 189 3.36 -8.83 2.39
N GLN A 190 3.61 -7.68 3.02
CA GLN A 190 4.86 -7.36 3.71
C GLN A 190 5.37 -8.50 4.60
N GLU A 191 4.51 -9.05 5.47
CA GLU A 191 4.85 -10.12 6.43
C GLU A 191 5.28 -11.44 5.79
N ARG A 192 5.07 -11.62 4.47
CA ARG A 192 5.49 -12.82 3.73
C ARG A 192 6.81 -12.64 3.00
N GLN A 193 7.29 -11.40 2.86
CA GLN A 193 8.41 -11.04 1.99
C GLN A 193 9.53 -10.36 2.77
N ILE A 194 9.20 -9.52 3.75
CA ILE A 194 10.19 -8.79 4.54
C ILE A 194 10.50 -9.56 5.82
N ASN A 195 11.78 -9.90 5.98
CA ASN A 195 12.27 -10.55 7.18
C ASN A 195 12.39 -9.57 8.36
N PHE A 196 12.07 -10.04 9.57
CA PHE A 196 12.20 -9.29 10.81
C PHE A 196 13.57 -8.59 10.99
N PHE A 197 14.68 -9.22 10.60
CA PHE A 197 16.03 -8.67 10.74
C PHE A 197 16.21 -7.34 10.01
N TYR A 198 15.44 -7.06 8.95
CA TYR A 198 15.44 -5.74 8.31
C TYR A 198 15.11 -4.63 9.31
N TYR A 199 14.02 -4.82 10.07
CA TYR A 199 13.57 -3.82 11.03
C TYR A 199 14.43 -3.84 12.29
N ALA A 200 14.82 -5.02 12.78
CA ALA A 200 15.68 -5.15 13.95
C ALA A 200 17.04 -4.45 13.78
N ASN A 201 17.65 -4.55 12.60
CA ASN A 201 18.92 -3.87 12.31
C ASN A 201 18.78 -2.35 12.25
N LYS A 202 17.60 -1.85 11.83
CA LYS A 202 17.38 -0.43 11.60
C LYS A 202 16.84 0.32 12.82
N TYR A 203 16.05 -0.35 13.64
CA TYR A 203 15.30 0.24 14.75
C TYR A 203 15.57 -0.46 16.09
N GLY A 204 16.40 -1.51 16.11
CA GLY A 204 16.67 -2.32 17.29
C GLY A 204 15.63 -3.42 17.53
N ILE A 205 15.95 -4.33 18.45
CA ILE A 205 15.09 -5.47 18.82
C ILE A 205 13.82 -5.04 19.58
N GLY A 206 13.75 -3.80 20.07
CA GLY A 206 12.61 -3.26 20.82
C GLY A 206 11.28 -3.26 20.03
N ILE A 207 11.33 -3.39 18.70
CA ILE A 207 10.11 -3.57 17.90
C ILE A 207 9.31 -4.81 18.31
N MET A 208 9.97 -5.85 18.84
CA MET A 208 9.29 -7.05 19.32
C MET A 208 8.32 -6.74 20.46
N GLU A 209 8.66 -5.78 21.34
CA GLU A 209 7.76 -5.31 22.40
C GLU A 209 6.52 -4.65 21.79
N GLY A 210 6.71 -3.81 20.76
CA GLY A 210 5.60 -3.19 20.05
C GLY A 210 4.69 -4.18 19.32
N LEU A 211 5.26 -5.23 18.73
CA LEU A 211 4.50 -6.34 18.14
C LEU A 211 3.69 -7.07 19.21
N TYR A 212 4.32 -7.40 20.33
CA TYR A 212 3.69 -8.09 21.45
C TYR A 212 2.54 -7.26 22.05
N ASP A 213 2.74 -5.97 22.30
CA ASP A 213 1.71 -5.08 22.85
C ASP A 213 0.52 -4.89 21.91
N SER A 214 0.73 -5.04 20.61
CA SER A 214 -0.34 -4.95 19.61
C SER A 214 -1.17 -6.24 19.48
N PHE A 215 -0.64 -7.36 19.99
CA PHE A 215 -1.34 -8.63 19.98
C PHE A 215 -2.46 -8.61 21.01
N LYS A 216 -3.70 -8.61 20.52
CA LYS A 216 -4.90 -8.76 21.34
C LYS A 216 -5.49 -10.15 21.05
N PRO A 217 -5.56 -11.05 22.05
CA PRO A 217 -6.17 -12.36 21.88
C PRO A 217 -7.58 -12.24 21.30
N PHE A 218 -7.91 -13.13 20.36
CA PHE A 218 -9.20 -13.18 19.65
C PHE A 218 -9.54 -11.97 18.75
N ASP A 219 -8.61 -11.03 18.57
CA ASP A 219 -8.75 -9.95 17.59
C ASP A 219 -8.01 -10.31 16.29
N PHE A 220 -8.76 -10.90 15.35
CA PHE A 220 -8.24 -11.40 14.08
C PHE A 220 -8.14 -10.33 12.98
N LYS A 221 -8.34 -9.05 13.32
CA LYS A 221 -8.16 -7.96 12.34
C LYS A 221 -6.67 -7.75 12.07
N HIS A 222 -6.35 -7.46 10.81
CA HIS A 222 -5.00 -7.05 10.41
C HIS A 222 -4.54 -5.82 11.18
N LYS A 223 -3.30 -5.82 11.68
CA LYS A 223 -2.75 -4.71 12.47
C LYS A 223 -1.81 -3.83 11.66
N LEU A 224 -1.90 -2.53 11.89
CA LEU A 224 -0.95 -1.56 11.37
C LEU A 224 -0.08 -1.05 12.53
N LEU A 225 1.23 -1.27 12.44
CA LEU A 225 2.20 -0.96 13.48
C LEU A 225 3.07 0.21 13.07
N TYR A 226 2.80 1.38 13.64
CA TYR A 226 3.52 2.61 13.32
C TYR A 226 4.79 2.75 14.17
N LEU A 227 5.95 2.79 13.52
CA LEU A 227 7.24 2.96 14.18
C LEU A 227 7.55 4.44 14.45
N SER A 228 7.88 4.79 15.69
CA SER A 228 8.48 6.08 16.06
C SER A 228 10.01 6.05 16.00
N GLN A 229 10.66 7.22 16.08
CA GLN A 229 12.14 7.36 15.92
C GLN A 229 12.97 6.58 16.96
N ASP A 230 12.38 6.16 18.07
CA ASP A 230 13.07 5.39 19.14
C ASP A 230 12.69 3.89 19.15
N GLY A 231 12.08 3.37 18.08
CA GLY A 231 11.64 1.98 17.99
C GLY A 231 10.44 1.62 18.88
N LYS A 232 9.92 2.59 19.65
CA LYS A 232 8.68 2.45 20.42
C LYS A 232 7.46 2.77 19.56
N ASN A 233 6.38 2.01 19.71
CA ASN A 233 5.12 2.28 19.02
C ASN A 233 4.58 3.67 19.38
N GLU A 234 4.18 4.46 18.38
CA GLU A 234 3.23 5.55 18.62
C GLU A 234 1.89 4.90 18.97
N LYS A 235 1.45 5.06 20.23
CA LYS A 235 0.12 4.65 20.66
C LYS A 235 -0.92 5.47 19.88
N ASN A 236 -1.51 4.89 18.84
CA ASN A 236 -2.69 5.45 18.22
C ASN A 236 -3.94 4.83 18.85
N GLY A 237 -4.85 5.71 19.30
CA GLY A 237 -6.19 5.37 19.80
C GLY A 237 -7.17 5.03 18.68
#